data_AF-A0AAP8SPC0-F1
#
_entry.id   AF-A0AAP8SPC0-F1
#
_cell.length_a   1.000
_cell.length_b   1.000
_cell.length_c   1.000
_cell.angle_alpha   90.00
_cell.angle_beta   90.00
_cell.angle_gamma   90.00
#
_symmetry.space_group_name_H-M   'P 1'
#
loop_
_entity.id
_entity.type
_entity.pdbx_description
1 polymer ?
#
loop_
_entity_poly.entity_id
_entity_poly.type
_entity_poly.pdbx_seq_one_letter_code
_entity_poly.pdbx_strand_id
1 'polypeptide(L)'
;MDLYTATIAISVVIFVVVGGYSGRKVRALDDYFVAGRRAPTLLIVGTLVASVFSTTIFLGEAGFTYDGQLGPYILLPGIAVAGYVYGALLFGTFLRRSRAPTVADFFGQRFNSRRVQQVAGITIILGLGGYLLVVTQGAAILLSDLTALSYYESLVLAWLSYTAFTLYAGSRGVIITDTLMFLLFLGATVAFVYVLMEQFGGVATAVETLTAEQIKPDLTAWHGTIGPGTGWPTALDFFIWVVVIDAAWGVVYAVSPWQASRHLMARDEHVVVRSAIYACFAVILIQLLVYAAGGFINLAKPDITPSETVILWAAKNLVPELLGALLLAGIIAAALSSASTFLSLVGFSVSNDVPRSSGGLTLGKTRLAVLATGVVVLVASFVVPPNVFWITLFIGTVFASAWGPVGFMSIWSKRITADAAYWGIIAGFFGNVVPAALVYFGWISLPSYFDPAVLGVIASVVTIVLVSRRGEVSEVEAAYRQRLHETPAEDRDAAKLRTTLIAPVLLVLYGLLMPFVLLYGYVLPYQRGAGELAADGGIDFAGAEALFAFGPAILFIPLGLVSTWVVWRRYRPLSD
;
A
#
# COMPACT_ATOMS: atom_id res chain seq x y z
N MET A 1 19.14 29.80 2.97
CA MET A 1 18.30 28.59 2.87
C MET A 1 18.72 27.91 1.58
N ASP A 2 19.27 26.70 1.66
CA ASP A 2 19.64 25.95 0.45
C ASP A 2 18.38 25.58 -0.38
N LEU A 3 18.58 25.17 -1.63
CA LEU A 3 17.48 24.88 -2.55
C LEU A 3 16.56 23.77 -1.99
N TYR A 4 17.15 22.74 -1.38
CA TYR A 4 16.42 21.63 -0.77
C TYR A 4 15.46 22.11 0.32
N THR A 5 15.96 22.86 1.30
CA THR A 5 15.16 23.44 2.38
C THR A 5 14.08 24.36 1.81
N ALA A 6 14.39 25.15 0.78
CA ALA A 6 13.42 26.03 0.15
C ALA A 6 12.28 25.27 -0.55
N THR A 7 12.60 24.27 -1.36
CA THR A 7 11.61 23.46 -2.08
C THR A 7 10.72 22.67 -1.12
N ILE A 8 11.30 22.15 -0.03
CA ILE A 8 10.55 21.46 1.03
C ILE A 8 9.63 22.42 1.78
N ALA A 9 10.13 23.58 2.18
CA ALA A 9 9.31 24.59 2.85
C ALA A 9 8.13 25.02 1.95
N ILE A 10 8.38 25.22 0.66
CA ILE A 10 7.35 25.52 -0.34
C ILE A 10 6.36 24.35 -0.47
N SER A 11 6.81 23.10 -0.53
CA SER A 11 5.90 21.96 -0.66
C SER A 11 5.00 21.78 0.56
N VAL A 12 5.54 21.97 1.77
CA VAL A 12 4.77 21.97 3.02
C VAL A 12 3.78 23.12 3.05
N VAL A 13 4.18 24.33 2.65
CA VAL A 13 3.26 25.49 2.55
C VAL A 13 2.15 25.22 1.55
N ILE A 14 2.47 24.69 0.36
CA ILE A 14 1.46 24.32 -0.65
C ILE A 14 0.49 23.29 -0.07
N PHE A 15 0.99 22.26 0.62
CA PHE A 15 0.14 21.25 1.27
C PHE A 15 -0.83 21.88 2.27
N VAL A 16 -0.32 22.73 3.17
CA VAL A 16 -1.14 23.42 4.17
C VAL A 16 -2.15 24.37 3.52
N VAL A 17 -1.76 25.12 2.48
CA VAL A 17 -2.63 26.08 1.78
C VAL A 17 -3.74 25.36 1.01
N VAL A 18 -3.41 24.32 0.24
CA VAL A 18 -4.38 23.52 -0.50
C VAL A 18 -5.34 22.84 0.47
N GLY A 19 -4.84 22.35 1.61
CA GLY A 19 -5.67 21.80 2.66
C GLY A 19 -6.60 22.81 3.32
N GLY A 20 -6.07 23.99 3.64
CA GLY A 20 -6.84 25.12 4.15
C GLY A 20 -7.89 25.62 3.16
N TYR A 21 -7.64 25.55 1.86
CA TYR A 21 -8.66 25.84 0.85
C TYR A 21 -9.75 24.76 0.79
N SER A 22 -9.34 23.49 0.83
CA SER A 22 -10.26 22.35 0.70
C SER A 22 -11.16 22.20 1.93
N GLY A 23 -10.65 22.46 3.14
CA GLY A 23 -11.41 22.34 4.37
C GLY A 23 -12.54 23.38 4.52
N ARG A 24 -12.50 24.50 3.78
CA ARG A 24 -13.63 25.46 3.72
C ARG A 24 -14.92 24.82 3.19
N LYS A 25 -14.80 23.70 2.46
CA LYS A 25 -15.93 22.98 1.87
C LYS A 25 -16.46 21.86 2.77
N VAL A 26 -15.83 21.57 3.91
CA VAL A 26 -16.29 20.55 4.87
C VAL A 26 -17.34 21.17 5.79
N ARG A 27 -18.60 20.79 5.60
CA ARG A 27 -19.73 21.31 6.40
C ARG A 27 -20.48 20.22 7.16
N ALA A 28 -20.38 18.97 6.73
CA ALA A 28 -21.06 17.83 7.33
C ALA A 28 -20.13 16.63 7.56
N LEU A 29 -20.61 15.62 8.32
CA LEU A 29 -19.86 14.39 8.57
C LEU A 29 -19.59 13.60 7.29
N ASP A 30 -20.51 13.56 6.33
CA ASP A 30 -20.32 12.85 5.05
C ASP A 30 -19.18 13.48 4.22
N ASP A 31 -19.02 14.81 4.27
CA ASP A 31 -17.84 15.48 3.69
C ASP A 31 -16.54 15.07 4.41
N TYR A 32 -16.60 14.95 5.74
CA TYR A 32 -15.44 14.69 6.58
C TYR A 32 -14.96 13.24 6.50
N PHE A 33 -15.87 12.26 6.49
CA PHE A 33 -15.54 10.83 6.45
C PHE A 33 -15.31 10.32 5.02
N VAL A 34 -16.18 10.68 4.06
CA VAL A 34 -16.24 10.05 2.73
C VAL A 34 -16.20 11.05 1.57
N ALA A 35 -15.79 12.29 1.82
CA ALA A 35 -15.65 13.34 0.81
C ALA A 35 -16.92 13.57 -0.04
N GLY A 36 -18.10 13.36 0.56
CA GLY A 36 -19.39 13.55 -0.12
C GLY A 36 -19.71 12.51 -1.20
N ARG A 37 -18.92 11.42 -1.30
CA ARG A 37 -19.14 10.29 -2.25
C ARG A 37 -19.25 10.71 -3.71
N ARG A 38 -18.48 11.71 -4.13
CA ARG A 38 -18.53 12.28 -5.49
C ARG A 38 -17.16 12.32 -6.17
N ALA A 39 -16.17 11.61 -5.63
CA ALA A 39 -14.83 11.64 -6.17
C ALA A 39 -14.78 11.00 -7.58
N PRO A 40 -14.22 11.68 -8.59
CA PRO A 40 -13.97 11.12 -9.91
C PRO A 40 -12.74 10.20 -9.91
N THR A 41 -12.52 9.48 -11.01
CA THR A 41 -11.43 8.51 -11.19
C THR A 41 -10.07 9.05 -10.78
N LEU A 42 -9.68 10.23 -11.27
CA LEU A 42 -8.34 10.79 -10.98
C LEU A 42 -8.12 11.00 -9.48
N LEU A 43 -9.14 11.50 -8.76
CA LEU A 43 -9.03 11.73 -7.33
C LEU A 43 -8.89 10.42 -6.56
N ILE A 44 -9.64 9.38 -6.95
CA ILE A 44 -9.54 8.05 -6.33
C ILE A 44 -8.20 7.38 -6.64
N VAL A 45 -7.70 7.48 -7.88
CA VAL A 45 -6.35 7.00 -8.23
C VAL A 45 -5.30 7.70 -7.37
N GLY A 46 -5.35 9.04 -7.32
CA GLY A 46 -4.41 9.84 -6.55
C GLY A 46 -4.30 9.41 -5.10
N THR A 47 -5.43 9.25 -4.39
CA THR A 47 -5.43 8.80 -2.99
C THR A 47 -5.08 7.33 -2.79
N LEU A 48 -5.46 6.43 -3.70
CA LEU A 48 -5.05 5.02 -3.63
C LEU A 48 -3.53 4.89 -3.73
N VAL A 49 -2.92 5.64 -4.67
CA VAL A 49 -1.47 5.63 -4.90
C VAL A 49 -0.75 6.36 -3.76
N ALA A 50 -1.10 7.63 -3.48
CA ALA A 50 -0.41 8.44 -2.47
C ALA A 50 -0.43 7.82 -1.06
N SER A 51 -1.47 7.05 -0.73
CA SER A 51 -1.55 6.41 0.60
C SER A 51 -0.80 5.08 0.73
N VAL A 52 -0.20 4.57 -0.35
CA VAL A 52 0.80 3.48 -0.30
C VAL A 52 2.21 4.05 -0.33
N PHE A 53 2.44 5.07 -1.15
CA PHE A 53 3.74 5.75 -1.21
C PHE A 53 3.94 6.64 0.02
N SER A 54 4.60 6.06 1.02
CA SER A 54 5.04 6.73 2.23
C SER A 54 6.58 6.71 2.31
N THR A 55 7.13 7.17 3.43
CA THR A 55 8.54 6.95 3.77
C THR A 55 8.95 5.48 3.71
N THR A 56 8.01 4.54 3.86
CA THR A 56 8.32 3.10 3.78
C THR A 56 8.91 2.70 2.43
N ILE A 57 8.32 3.13 1.31
CA ILE A 57 8.79 2.71 -0.02
C ILE A 57 10.10 3.44 -0.37
N PHE A 58 10.14 4.76 -0.17
CA PHE A 58 11.29 5.57 -0.57
C PHE A 58 12.52 5.44 0.32
N LEU A 59 12.36 5.05 1.59
CA LEU A 59 13.48 4.84 2.51
C LEU A 59 13.65 3.34 2.79
N GLY A 60 12.61 2.69 3.31
CA GLY A 60 12.68 1.29 3.74
C GLY A 60 12.92 0.30 2.59
N GLU A 61 12.02 0.25 1.60
CA GLU A 61 12.14 -0.72 0.49
C GLU A 61 13.31 -0.37 -0.44
N ALA A 62 13.58 0.92 -0.68
CA ALA A 62 14.76 1.34 -1.43
C ALA A 62 16.07 0.95 -0.72
N GLY A 63 16.14 1.08 0.61
CA GLY A 63 17.26 0.58 1.40
C GLY A 63 17.39 -0.94 1.33
N PHE A 64 16.27 -1.66 1.35
CA PHE A 64 16.25 -3.11 1.23
C PHE A 64 16.78 -3.62 -0.12
N THR A 65 16.44 -2.94 -1.23
CA THR A 65 17.03 -3.28 -2.54
C THR A 65 18.50 -2.88 -2.64
N TYR A 66 18.91 -1.79 -1.98
CA TYR A 66 20.31 -1.39 -1.88
C TYR A 66 21.16 -2.38 -1.09
N ASP A 67 20.60 -3.01 -0.06
CA ASP A 67 21.30 -3.94 0.84
C ASP A 67 21.52 -5.33 0.24
N GLY A 68 20.84 -5.68 -0.87
CA GLY A 68 21.08 -6.96 -1.55
C GLY A 68 19.87 -7.59 -2.23
N GLN A 69 18.69 -6.97 -2.18
CA GLN A 69 17.44 -7.62 -2.59
C GLN A 69 16.82 -7.04 -3.87
N LEU A 70 17.64 -6.47 -4.76
CA LEU A 70 17.18 -5.84 -6.00
C LEU A 70 16.49 -6.82 -6.96
N GLY A 71 17.14 -7.94 -7.28
CA GLY A 71 16.64 -8.90 -8.29
C GLY A 71 15.19 -9.36 -8.07
N PRO A 72 14.83 -9.89 -6.89
CA PRO A 72 13.46 -10.30 -6.60
C PRO A 72 12.46 -9.15 -6.74
N TYR A 73 12.82 -7.94 -6.29
CA TYR A 73 11.92 -6.76 -6.32
C TYR A 73 11.68 -6.24 -7.74
N ILE A 74 12.61 -6.46 -8.68
CA ILE A 74 12.43 -6.14 -10.10
C ILE A 74 11.64 -7.23 -10.84
N LEU A 75 11.88 -8.49 -10.50
CA LEU A 75 11.30 -9.64 -11.21
C LEU A 75 9.90 -10.02 -10.71
N LEU A 76 9.55 -9.71 -9.45
CA LEU A 76 8.27 -10.08 -8.82
C LEU A 76 7.36 -8.91 -8.35
N PRO A 77 7.35 -7.69 -8.95
CA PRO A 77 6.64 -6.53 -8.38
C PRO A 77 5.10 -6.63 -8.43
N GLY A 78 4.54 -7.72 -8.96
CA GLY A 78 3.12 -7.80 -9.33
C GLY A 78 2.19 -8.37 -8.27
N ILE A 79 2.68 -9.25 -7.39
CA ILE A 79 1.83 -10.11 -6.55
C ILE A 79 1.02 -9.26 -5.56
N ALA A 80 1.70 -8.39 -4.79
CA ALA A 80 1.02 -7.47 -3.88
C ALA A 80 0.06 -6.54 -4.63
N VAL A 81 0.51 -5.91 -5.72
CA VAL A 81 -0.25 -4.86 -6.38
C VAL A 81 -1.52 -5.37 -7.07
N ALA A 82 -1.57 -6.65 -7.47
CA ALA A 82 -2.80 -7.30 -7.95
C ALA A 82 -3.95 -7.22 -6.93
N GLY A 83 -3.62 -7.05 -5.64
CA GLY A 83 -4.56 -6.77 -4.55
C GLY A 83 -5.49 -5.59 -4.78
N TYR A 84 -5.07 -4.55 -5.52
CA TYR A 84 -5.97 -3.44 -5.89
C TYR A 84 -7.14 -3.92 -6.75
N VAL A 85 -6.86 -4.77 -7.75
CA VAL A 85 -7.86 -5.27 -8.69
C VAL A 85 -8.77 -6.27 -7.99
N TYR A 86 -8.20 -7.23 -7.24
CA TYR A 86 -8.98 -8.16 -6.41
C TYR A 86 -9.84 -7.42 -5.39
N GLY A 87 -9.27 -6.41 -4.73
CA GLY A 87 -9.94 -5.50 -3.81
C GLY A 87 -11.18 -4.89 -4.44
N ALA A 88 -11.02 -4.14 -5.53
CA ALA A 88 -12.14 -3.50 -6.21
C ALA A 88 -13.22 -4.51 -6.63
N LEU A 89 -12.83 -5.64 -7.24
CA LEU A 89 -13.78 -6.62 -7.78
C LEU A 89 -14.48 -7.45 -6.71
N LEU A 90 -13.79 -7.82 -5.63
CA LEU A 90 -14.29 -8.78 -4.64
C LEU A 90 -14.76 -8.13 -3.34
N PHE A 91 -14.37 -6.88 -3.07
CA PHE A 91 -14.69 -6.18 -1.83
C PHE A 91 -15.12 -4.72 -2.05
N GLY A 92 -14.26 -3.88 -2.63
CA GLY A 92 -14.40 -2.43 -2.78
C GLY A 92 -15.70 -1.97 -3.44
N THR A 93 -16.16 -2.61 -4.52
CA THR A 93 -17.46 -2.30 -5.14
C THR A 93 -18.61 -2.51 -4.16
N PHE A 94 -18.60 -3.62 -3.42
CA PHE A 94 -19.66 -3.93 -2.45
C PHE A 94 -19.59 -3.03 -1.22
N LEU A 95 -18.37 -2.68 -0.81
CA LEU A 95 -18.13 -1.71 0.24
C LEU A 95 -18.71 -0.33 -0.15
N ARG A 96 -18.52 0.14 -1.38
CA ARG A 96 -19.18 1.37 -1.88
C ARG A 96 -20.71 1.24 -1.78
N ARG A 97 -21.29 0.13 -2.22
CA ARG A 97 -22.75 -0.14 -2.18
C ARG A 97 -23.32 -0.06 -0.77
N SER A 98 -22.56 -0.46 0.24
CA SER A 98 -23.01 -0.43 1.64
C SER A 98 -23.41 0.95 2.14
N ARG A 99 -22.86 2.01 1.53
CA ARG A 99 -22.97 3.39 2.00
C ARG A 99 -22.57 3.58 3.47
N ALA A 100 -21.74 2.70 4.03
CA ALA A 100 -21.14 2.90 5.34
C ALA A 100 -20.14 4.08 5.32
N PRO A 101 -19.99 4.84 6.42
CA PRO A 101 -19.00 5.91 6.55
C PRO A 101 -17.58 5.40 6.77
N THR A 102 -17.41 4.22 7.39
CA THR A 102 -16.12 3.58 7.65
C THR A 102 -16.20 2.08 7.31
N VAL A 103 -15.05 1.43 7.12
CA VAL A 103 -15.02 -0.02 6.83
C VAL A 103 -15.41 -0.85 8.08
N ALA A 104 -15.08 -0.37 9.28
CA ALA A 104 -15.54 -0.99 10.52
C ALA A 104 -17.07 -0.89 10.68
N ASP A 105 -17.66 0.26 10.33
CA ASP A 105 -19.12 0.42 10.31
C ASP A 105 -19.79 -0.49 9.29
N PHE A 106 -19.17 -0.68 8.11
CA PHE A 106 -19.62 -1.68 7.14
C PHE A 106 -19.70 -3.08 7.77
N PHE A 107 -18.67 -3.53 8.50
CA PHE A 107 -18.74 -4.82 9.18
C PHE A 107 -19.85 -4.85 10.24
N GLY A 108 -20.03 -3.77 11.00
CA GLY A 108 -21.14 -3.62 11.94
C GLY A 108 -22.50 -3.82 11.28
N GLN A 109 -22.74 -3.15 10.15
CA GLN A 109 -23.99 -3.24 9.40
C GLN A 109 -24.18 -4.63 8.76
N ARG A 110 -23.13 -5.17 8.13
CA ARG A 110 -23.17 -6.47 7.45
C ARG A 110 -23.49 -7.62 8.40
N PHE A 111 -22.96 -7.58 9.62
CA PHE A 111 -23.17 -8.60 10.63
C PHE A 111 -24.25 -8.23 11.65
N ASN A 112 -24.93 -7.08 11.48
CA ASN A 112 -25.86 -6.51 12.45
C ASN A 112 -25.32 -6.55 13.90
N SER A 113 -24.02 -6.27 14.07
CA SER A 113 -23.32 -6.50 15.33
C SER A 113 -22.34 -5.39 15.65
N ARG A 114 -22.66 -4.65 16.71
CA ARG A 114 -21.78 -3.58 17.22
C ARG A 114 -20.43 -4.12 17.70
N ARG A 115 -20.38 -5.35 18.22
CA ARG A 115 -19.12 -5.97 18.68
C ARG A 115 -18.14 -6.16 17.53
N VAL A 116 -18.64 -6.55 16.34
CA VAL A 116 -17.80 -6.71 15.13
C VAL A 116 -17.25 -5.35 14.69
N GLN A 117 -18.08 -4.32 14.69
CA GLN A 117 -17.61 -2.95 14.40
C GLN A 117 -16.56 -2.46 15.41
N GLN A 118 -16.78 -2.71 16.71
CA GLN A 118 -15.86 -2.29 17.76
C GLN A 118 -14.51 -2.99 17.63
N VAL A 119 -14.48 -4.30 17.41
CA VAL A 119 -13.20 -5.02 17.26
C VAL A 119 -12.46 -4.59 15.98
N ALA A 120 -13.18 -4.37 14.88
CA ALA A 120 -12.60 -3.80 13.67
C ALA A 120 -12.02 -2.39 13.95
N GLY A 121 -12.76 -1.52 14.64
CA GLY A 121 -12.29 -0.20 15.06
C GLY A 121 -11.05 -0.24 15.96
N ILE A 122 -10.98 -1.19 16.90
CA ILE A 122 -9.80 -1.39 17.75
C ILE A 122 -8.60 -1.83 16.92
N THR A 123 -8.76 -2.76 15.96
CA THR A 123 -7.65 -3.14 15.07
C THR A 123 -7.17 -1.99 14.17
N ILE A 124 -8.07 -1.07 13.76
CA ILE A 124 -7.67 0.17 13.07
C ILE A 124 -6.79 1.02 13.98
N ILE A 125 -7.20 1.24 15.24
CA ILE A 125 -6.45 2.08 16.18
C ILE A 125 -5.05 1.51 16.43
N LEU A 126 -4.95 0.21 16.66
CA LEU A 126 -3.67 -0.45 16.93
C LEU A 126 -2.78 -0.49 15.68
N GLY A 127 -3.30 -0.97 14.56
CA GLY A 127 -2.54 -1.14 13.32
C GLY A 127 -2.18 0.18 12.66
N LEU A 128 -3.18 1.01 12.32
CA LEU A 128 -2.92 2.30 11.67
C LEU A 128 -2.32 3.35 12.60
N GLY A 129 -2.50 3.22 13.92
CA GLY A 129 -1.78 4.04 14.90
C GLY A 129 -0.28 3.76 14.88
N GLY A 130 0.11 2.48 14.83
CA GLY A 130 1.50 2.08 14.61
C GLY A 130 2.06 2.54 13.27
N TYR A 131 1.24 2.50 12.21
CA TYR A 131 1.69 2.92 10.88
C TYR A 131 1.88 4.45 10.84
N LEU A 132 0.98 5.20 11.47
CA LEU A 132 1.12 6.64 11.64
C LEU A 132 2.40 7.01 12.40
N LEU A 133 2.73 6.27 13.47
CA LEU A 133 4.00 6.44 14.19
C LEU A 133 5.19 6.31 13.24
N VAL A 134 5.27 5.21 12.50
CA VAL A 134 6.39 4.92 11.59
C VAL A 134 6.53 5.98 10.49
N VAL A 135 5.42 6.38 9.88
CA VAL A 135 5.45 7.43 8.85
C VAL A 135 5.87 8.78 9.42
N THR A 136 5.45 9.09 10.65
CA THR A 136 5.86 10.32 11.35
C THR A 136 7.36 10.34 11.63
N GLN A 137 7.91 9.20 12.06
CA GLN A 137 9.35 9.04 12.26
C GLN A 137 10.13 9.14 10.95
N GLY A 138 9.66 8.51 9.88
CA GLY A 138 10.29 8.62 8.55
C GLY A 138 10.29 10.05 8.02
N ALA A 139 9.19 10.80 8.23
CA ALA A 139 9.13 12.21 7.86
C ALA A 139 10.11 13.05 8.69
N ALA A 140 10.28 12.74 9.98
CA ALA A 140 11.23 13.40 10.85
C ALA A 140 12.68 13.15 10.42
N ILE A 141 13.04 11.91 10.06
CA ILE A 141 14.37 11.55 9.52
C ILE A 141 14.67 12.41 8.28
N LEU A 142 13.75 12.43 7.32
CA LEU A 142 13.88 13.24 6.10
C LEU A 142 14.08 14.72 6.41
N LEU A 143 13.23 15.30 7.26
CA LEU A 143 13.30 16.71 7.58
C LEU A 143 14.60 17.07 8.32
N SER A 144 15.08 16.21 9.22
CA SER A 144 16.32 16.47 9.97
C SER A 144 17.58 16.35 9.12
N ASP A 145 17.57 15.54 8.05
CA ASP A 145 18.69 15.43 7.11
C ASP A 145 18.73 16.58 6.07
N LEU A 146 17.57 17.20 5.84
CA LEU A 146 17.38 18.22 4.81
C LEU A 146 17.31 19.63 5.36
N THR A 147 17.26 19.80 6.69
CA THR A 147 17.18 21.09 7.35
C THR A 147 18.12 21.14 8.54
N ALA A 148 18.31 22.31 9.13
CA ALA A 148 19.11 22.46 10.35
C ALA A 148 18.37 22.02 11.63
N LEU A 149 17.17 21.42 11.51
CA LEU A 149 16.36 20.99 12.64
C LEU A 149 16.89 19.67 13.21
N SER A 150 16.87 19.54 14.53
CA SER A 150 17.08 18.25 15.19
C SER A 150 15.94 17.28 14.86
N TYR A 151 16.19 15.98 14.98
CA TYR A 151 15.19 14.93 14.78
C TYR A 151 13.89 15.19 15.56
N TYR A 152 13.99 15.64 16.82
CA TYR A 152 12.84 15.91 17.67
C TYR A 152 12.05 17.15 17.24
N GLU A 153 12.72 18.20 16.77
CA GLU A 153 12.07 19.38 16.18
C GLU A 153 11.37 19.01 14.87
N SER A 154 12.03 18.22 14.01
CA SER A 154 11.46 17.67 12.78
C SER A 154 10.23 16.79 13.05
N LEU A 155 10.24 16.00 14.13
CA LEU A 155 9.11 15.17 14.55
C LEU A 155 7.90 16.02 14.93
N VAL A 156 8.10 17.06 15.74
CA VAL A 156 7.04 18.00 16.13
C VAL A 156 6.50 18.76 14.93
N LEU A 157 7.39 19.19 14.03
CA LEU A 157 7.00 19.89 12.80
C LEU A 157 6.14 19.01 11.89
N ALA A 158 6.59 17.78 11.60
CA ALA A 158 5.84 16.81 10.80
C ALA A 158 4.45 16.56 11.42
N TRP A 159 4.41 16.27 12.73
CA TRP A 159 3.18 16.09 13.49
C TRP A 159 2.23 17.26 13.37
N LEU A 160 2.73 18.48 13.59
CA LEU A 160 1.93 19.70 13.54
C LEU A 160 1.36 19.91 12.13
N SER A 161 2.17 19.69 11.09
CA SER A 161 1.76 19.86 9.70
C SER A 161 0.59 18.96 9.31
N TYR A 162 0.70 17.64 9.51
CA TYR A 162 -0.38 16.72 9.13
C TYR A 162 -1.58 16.83 10.08
N THR A 163 -1.36 17.08 11.39
CA THR A 163 -2.46 17.15 12.37
C THR A 163 -3.34 18.38 12.13
N ALA A 164 -2.73 19.55 11.95
CA ALA A 164 -3.47 20.78 11.65
C ALA A 164 -4.29 20.64 10.36
N PHE A 165 -3.69 20.03 9.34
CA PHE A 165 -4.35 19.73 8.08
C PHE A 165 -5.55 18.79 8.26
N THR A 166 -5.35 17.62 8.89
CA THR A 166 -6.39 16.59 9.06
C THR A 166 -7.58 17.10 9.87
N LEU A 167 -7.32 17.88 10.92
CA LEU A 167 -8.38 18.48 11.74
C LEU A 167 -9.30 19.38 10.91
N TYR A 168 -8.72 20.18 10.02
CA TYR A 168 -9.48 21.13 9.23
C TYR A 168 -10.12 20.49 7.99
N ALA A 169 -9.38 19.67 7.25
CA ALA A 169 -9.71 19.30 5.88
C ALA A 169 -10.41 17.92 5.74
N GLY A 170 -10.20 16.99 6.68
CA GLY A 170 -10.77 15.63 6.64
C GLY A 170 -10.50 14.88 5.33
N SER A 171 -11.29 13.83 5.04
CA SER A 171 -11.14 13.02 3.83
C SER A 171 -11.26 13.82 2.53
N ARG A 172 -12.06 14.90 2.53
CA ARG A 172 -12.23 15.76 1.36
C ARG A 172 -11.00 16.59 1.01
N GLY A 173 -10.26 17.05 2.01
CA GLY A 173 -8.97 17.69 1.81
C GLY A 173 -7.90 16.69 1.38
N VAL A 174 -7.84 15.57 2.12
CA VAL A 174 -6.89 14.47 1.91
C VAL A 174 -6.90 14.03 0.45
N ILE A 175 -8.07 13.74 -0.14
CA ILE A 175 -8.12 13.23 -1.51
C ILE A 175 -7.55 14.20 -2.57
N ILE A 176 -7.70 15.52 -2.36
CA ILE A 176 -7.18 16.54 -3.28
C ILE A 176 -5.67 16.65 -3.11
N THR A 177 -5.19 16.77 -1.87
CA THR A 177 -3.75 16.86 -1.59
C THR A 177 -3.02 15.60 -2.03
N ASP A 178 -3.58 14.43 -1.75
CA ASP A 178 -3.05 13.14 -2.19
C ASP A 178 -2.86 13.11 -3.70
N THR A 179 -3.86 13.58 -4.47
CA THR A 179 -3.79 13.58 -5.92
C THR A 179 -2.71 14.52 -6.45
N LEU A 180 -2.58 15.72 -5.88
CA LEU A 180 -1.53 16.66 -6.29
C LEU A 180 -0.14 16.12 -5.97
N MET A 181 0.01 15.51 -4.79
CA MET A 181 1.27 14.93 -4.34
C MET A 181 1.65 13.72 -5.20
N PHE A 182 0.69 12.85 -5.50
CA PHE A 182 0.85 11.75 -6.44
C PHE A 182 1.43 12.22 -7.78
N LEU A 183 0.85 13.25 -8.39
CA LEU A 183 1.34 13.77 -9.66
C LEU A 183 2.75 14.35 -9.54
N LEU A 184 3.06 15.03 -8.43
CA LEU A 184 4.38 15.59 -8.15
C LEU A 184 5.43 14.49 -8.00
N PHE A 185 5.25 13.54 -7.08
CA PHE A 185 6.26 12.51 -6.82
C PHE A 185 6.35 11.51 -7.97
N LEU A 186 5.27 11.25 -8.72
CA LEU A 186 5.34 10.45 -9.94
C LEU A 186 6.27 11.08 -10.97
N GLY A 187 6.05 12.36 -11.30
CA GLY A 187 6.88 13.08 -12.27
C GLY A 187 8.34 13.20 -11.81
N ALA A 188 8.55 13.55 -10.54
CA ALA A 188 9.89 13.65 -9.97
C ALA A 188 10.63 12.30 -9.95
N THR A 189 9.95 11.20 -9.62
CA THR A 189 10.56 9.86 -9.59
C THR A 189 10.93 9.39 -10.99
N VAL A 190 10.05 9.57 -11.99
CA VAL A 190 10.35 9.22 -13.38
C VAL A 190 11.57 9.98 -13.89
N ALA A 191 11.61 11.30 -13.69
CA ALA A 191 12.75 12.13 -14.11
C ALA A 191 14.02 11.77 -13.35
N PHE A 192 13.94 11.55 -12.03
CA PHE A 192 15.06 11.17 -11.19
C PHE A 192 15.71 9.87 -11.66
N VAL A 193 14.91 8.81 -11.83
CA VAL A 193 15.44 7.50 -12.25
C VAL A 193 15.95 7.54 -13.69
N TYR A 194 15.31 8.31 -14.58
CA TYR A 194 15.82 8.50 -15.93
C TYR A 194 17.25 9.07 -15.93
N VAL A 195 17.47 10.19 -15.22
CA VAL A 195 18.80 10.84 -15.13
C VAL A 195 19.82 9.92 -14.43
N LEU A 196 19.39 9.24 -13.37
CA LEU A 196 20.24 8.28 -12.64
C LEU A 196 20.71 7.14 -13.57
N MET A 197 19.80 6.55 -14.34
CA MET A 197 20.12 5.46 -15.27
C MET A 197 20.98 5.94 -16.44
N GLU A 198 20.78 7.17 -16.92
CA GLU A 198 21.62 7.76 -17.97
C GLU A 198 23.10 7.84 -17.54
N GLN A 199 23.37 8.19 -16.28
CA GLN A 199 24.73 8.21 -15.73
C GLN A 199 25.39 6.84 -15.65
N PHE A 200 24.60 5.78 -15.51
CA PHE A 200 25.09 4.40 -15.52
C PHE A 200 25.09 3.78 -16.93
N GLY A 201 24.93 4.59 -17.99
CA GLY A 201 24.96 4.10 -19.38
C GLY A 201 23.69 3.40 -19.82
N GLY A 202 22.57 3.63 -19.12
CA GLY A 202 21.27 3.00 -19.35
C GLY A 202 21.03 1.76 -18.50
N VAL A 203 19.76 1.31 -18.45
CA VAL A 203 19.32 0.19 -17.59
C VAL A 203 20.08 -1.10 -17.88
N ALA A 204 20.24 -1.45 -19.16
CA ALA A 204 20.93 -2.69 -19.54
C ALA A 204 22.39 -2.68 -19.07
N THR A 205 23.12 -1.60 -19.34
CA THR A 205 24.51 -1.45 -18.88
C THR A 205 24.60 -1.47 -17.37
N ALA A 206 23.69 -0.80 -16.66
CA ALA A 206 23.67 -0.79 -15.19
C ALA A 206 23.48 -2.20 -14.61
N VAL A 207 22.56 -3.00 -15.15
CA VAL A 207 22.36 -4.40 -14.74
C VAL A 207 23.58 -5.25 -15.00
N GLU A 208 24.15 -5.16 -16.21
CA GLU A 208 25.31 -5.94 -16.62
C GLU A 208 26.53 -5.61 -15.75
N THR A 209 26.87 -4.33 -15.61
CA THR A 209 28.01 -3.86 -14.81
C THR A 209 27.85 -4.26 -13.35
N LEU A 210 26.67 -4.03 -12.74
CA LEU A 210 26.45 -4.35 -11.34
C LEU A 210 26.57 -5.86 -11.07
N THR A 211 26.16 -6.68 -12.03
CA THR A 211 26.27 -8.14 -11.95
C THR A 211 27.72 -8.60 -12.17
N ALA A 212 28.42 -8.05 -13.18
CA ALA A 212 29.78 -8.46 -13.53
C ALA A 212 30.82 -8.05 -12.47
N GLU A 213 30.67 -6.86 -11.89
CA GLU A 213 31.62 -6.34 -10.90
C GLU A 213 31.47 -6.96 -9.51
N GLN A 214 30.35 -7.67 -9.25
CA GLN A 214 30.08 -8.34 -7.97
C GLN A 214 30.25 -7.40 -6.76
N ILE A 215 29.89 -6.11 -6.91
CA ILE A 215 29.99 -5.08 -5.85
C ILE A 215 29.31 -5.56 -4.57
N LYS A 216 28.11 -6.14 -4.73
CA LYS A 216 27.42 -6.94 -3.72
C LYS A 216 26.97 -8.24 -4.40
N PRO A 217 27.54 -9.39 -4.02
CA PRO A 217 27.18 -10.67 -4.61
C PRO A 217 25.68 -10.94 -4.54
N ASP A 218 25.15 -11.54 -5.60
CA ASP A 218 23.75 -11.96 -5.75
C ASP A 218 22.70 -10.84 -5.72
N LEU A 219 23.09 -9.57 -5.61
CA LEU A 219 22.15 -8.46 -5.48
C LEU A 219 21.15 -8.38 -6.66
N THR A 220 21.61 -8.69 -7.88
CA THR A 220 20.82 -8.71 -9.12
C THR A 220 20.19 -10.07 -9.43
N ALA A 221 20.59 -11.14 -8.74
CA ALA A 221 20.06 -12.47 -8.95
C ALA A 221 18.60 -12.56 -8.48
N TRP A 222 17.81 -13.47 -9.05
CA TRP A 222 16.38 -13.61 -8.72
C TRP A 222 16.09 -13.86 -7.24
N HIS A 223 17.06 -14.43 -6.51
CA HIS A 223 16.97 -14.75 -5.08
C HIS A 223 17.54 -13.67 -4.16
N GLY A 224 18.23 -12.66 -4.71
CA GLY A 224 18.93 -11.66 -3.91
C GLY A 224 20.02 -12.25 -3.02
N THR A 225 20.58 -11.46 -2.11
CA THR A 225 21.60 -11.94 -1.17
C THR A 225 21.00 -12.91 -0.14
N ILE A 226 21.49 -14.16 -0.12
CA ILE A 226 21.04 -15.26 0.76
C ILE A 226 22.24 -15.90 1.50
N GLY A 227 21.97 -16.74 2.50
CA GLY A 227 23.01 -17.52 3.19
C GLY A 227 23.39 -17.00 4.58
N PRO A 228 24.57 -17.37 5.13
CA PRO A 228 24.95 -17.05 6.51
C PRO A 228 24.93 -15.54 6.79
N GLY A 229 24.20 -15.13 7.82
CA GLY A 229 24.06 -13.72 8.20
C GLY A 229 22.81 -13.03 7.63
N THR A 230 22.04 -13.70 6.77
CA THR A 230 20.73 -13.22 6.33
C THR A 230 19.59 -13.94 7.06
N GLY A 231 18.36 -13.43 6.93
CA GLY A 231 17.15 -14.12 7.39
C GLY A 231 16.75 -15.34 6.54
N TRP A 232 17.46 -15.60 5.44
CA TRP A 232 17.09 -16.59 4.42
C TRP A 232 18.27 -17.48 4.08
N PRO A 233 18.37 -18.67 4.70
CA PRO A 233 19.47 -19.60 4.46
C PRO A 233 19.56 -20.10 3.01
N THR A 234 18.43 -20.19 2.31
CA THR A 234 18.36 -20.69 0.93
C THR A 234 17.53 -19.77 0.03
N ALA A 235 17.73 -19.89 -1.29
CA ALA A 235 16.92 -19.18 -2.28
C ALA A 235 15.42 -19.52 -2.17
N LEU A 236 15.10 -20.76 -1.80
CA LEU A 236 13.73 -21.20 -1.58
C LEU A 236 13.10 -20.50 -0.36
N ASP A 237 13.86 -20.30 0.72
CA ASP A 237 13.37 -19.58 1.90
C ASP A 237 13.02 -18.14 1.58
N PHE A 238 13.90 -17.46 0.82
CA PHE A 238 13.64 -16.09 0.38
C PHE A 238 12.42 -16.02 -0.54
N PHE A 239 12.33 -16.93 -1.51
CA PHE A 239 11.19 -16.99 -2.43
C PHE A 239 9.86 -17.21 -1.70
N ILE A 240 9.81 -18.16 -0.77
CA ILE A 240 8.63 -18.41 0.06
C ILE A 240 8.26 -17.14 0.84
N TRP A 241 9.25 -16.49 1.46
CA TRP A 241 9.02 -15.26 2.21
C TRP A 241 8.44 -14.15 1.33
N VAL A 242 9.03 -13.88 0.16
CA VAL A 242 8.51 -12.88 -0.79
C VAL A 242 7.09 -13.19 -1.20
N VAL A 243 6.80 -14.43 -1.61
CA VAL A 243 5.44 -14.82 -2.04
C VAL A 243 4.43 -14.66 -0.91
N VAL A 244 4.79 -15.04 0.32
CA VAL A 244 3.93 -14.93 1.50
C VAL A 244 3.67 -13.47 1.84
N ILE A 245 4.71 -12.64 1.91
CA ILE A 245 4.60 -11.22 2.24
C ILE A 245 3.82 -10.49 1.17
N ASP A 246 4.13 -10.69 -0.11
CA ASP A 246 3.41 -10.04 -1.20
C ASP A 246 1.96 -10.49 -1.28
N ALA A 247 1.66 -11.77 -1.07
CA ALA A 247 0.28 -12.24 -1.01
C ALA A 247 -0.48 -11.60 0.17
N ALA A 248 0.16 -11.49 1.34
CA ALA A 248 -0.40 -10.80 2.49
C ALA A 248 -0.66 -9.31 2.16
N TRP A 249 0.29 -8.63 1.53
CA TRP A 249 0.14 -7.24 1.09
C TRP A 249 -0.90 -7.07 -0.03
N GLY A 250 -1.10 -8.08 -0.88
CA GLY A 250 -2.20 -8.11 -1.83
C GLY A 250 -3.56 -8.17 -1.15
N VAL A 251 -3.68 -8.97 -0.09
CA VAL A 251 -4.88 -8.97 0.76
C VAL A 251 -5.04 -7.62 1.45
N VAL A 252 -3.96 -7.01 1.94
CA VAL A 252 -3.97 -5.67 2.54
C VAL A 252 -4.50 -4.63 1.55
N TYR A 253 -3.97 -4.57 0.32
CA TYR A 253 -4.48 -3.64 -0.68
C TYR A 253 -5.95 -3.88 -1.01
N ALA A 254 -6.41 -5.14 -0.88
CA ALA A 254 -7.79 -5.50 -1.14
C ALA A 254 -8.78 -5.08 -0.06
N VAL A 255 -8.47 -5.31 1.22
CA VAL A 255 -9.46 -5.20 2.32
C VAL A 255 -9.10 -4.19 3.40
N SER A 256 -7.87 -3.71 3.44
CA SER A 256 -7.42 -2.89 4.56
C SER A 256 -8.19 -1.58 4.69
N PRO A 257 -8.38 -1.07 5.92
CA PRO A 257 -9.22 0.10 6.17
C PRO A 257 -8.72 1.36 5.45
N TRP A 258 -7.41 1.49 5.23
CA TRP A 258 -6.90 2.62 4.47
C TRP A 258 -7.20 2.42 2.98
N GLN A 259 -6.75 1.35 2.31
CA GLN A 259 -7.03 1.21 0.88
C GLN A 259 -8.53 1.12 0.56
N ALA A 260 -9.27 0.26 1.26
CA ALA A 260 -10.67 0.01 0.98
C ALA A 260 -11.58 1.23 1.25
N SER A 261 -11.24 2.11 2.21
CA SER A 261 -12.05 3.30 2.50
C SER A 261 -12.09 4.31 1.35
N ARG A 262 -11.14 4.28 0.41
CA ARG A 262 -11.14 5.16 -0.77
C ARG A 262 -12.29 4.81 -1.70
N HIS A 263 -12.65 3.54 -1.77
CA HIS A 263 -13.80 3.09 -2.56
C HIS A 263 -15.13 3.63 -2.02
N LEU A 264 -15.22 3.96 -0.72
CA LEU A 264 -16.40 4.62 -0.14
C LEU A 264 -16.61 6.04 -0.66
N MET A 265 -15.54 6.71 -1.12
CA MET A 265 -15.56 8.09 -1.63
C MET A 265 -15.91 8.18 -3.12
N ALA A 266 -15.81 7.06 -3.84
CA ALA A 266 -16.02 6.99 -5.28
C ALA A 266 -17.47 7.32 -5.66
N ARG A 267 -17.64 8.13 -6.70
CA ARG A 267 -18.97 8.56 -7.16
C ARG A 267 -19.85 7.40 -7.66
N ASP A 268 -19.24 6.41 -8.31
CA ASP A 268 -19.92 5.31 -8.99
C ASP A 268 -19.03 4.04 -8.98
N GLU A 269 -19.63 2.88 -9.26
CA GLU A 269 -18.89 1.59 -9.21
C GLU A 269 -17.87 1.45 -10.34
N HIS A 270 -18.13 2.10 -11.48
CA HIS A 270 -17.18 2.18 -12.58
C HIS A 270 -15.90 2.94 -12.19
N VAL A 271 -16.02 3.98 -11.36
CA VAL A 271 -14.88 4.70 -10.79
C VAL A 271 -14.11 3.79 -9.84
N VAL A 272 -14.76 3.01 -8.99
CA VAL A 272 -14.08 2.05 -8.10
C VAL A 272 -13.17 1.10 -8.90
N VAL A 273 -13.72 0.45 -9.93
CA VAL A 273 -12.98 -0.55 -10.72
C VAL A 273 -11.86 0.10 -11.55
N ARG A 274 -12.15 1.16 -12.31
CA ARG A 274 -11.13 1.83 -13.14
C ARG A 274 -9.99 2.39 -12.31
N SER A 275 -10.33 3.06 -11.20
CA SER A 275 -9.30 3.70 -10.38
C SER A 275 -8.38 2.68 -9.73
N ALA A 276 -8.90 1.53 -9.31
CA ALA A 276 -8.07 0.47 -8.75
C ALA A 276 -7.08 -0.11 -9.78
N ILE A 277 -7.51 -0.32 -11.03
CA ILE A 277 -6.61 -0.81 -12.09
C ILE A 277 -5.59 0.26 -12.49
N TYR A 278 -5.99 1.53 -12.58
CA TYR A 278 -5.03 2.62 -12.85
C TYR A 278 -4.05 2.84 -11.69
N ALA A 279 -4.50 2.71 -10.44
CA ALA A 279 -3.63 2.72 -9.27
C ALA A 279 -2.66 1.54 -9.30
N CYS A 280 -3.10 0.35 -9.71
CA CYS A 280 -2.24 -0.82 -9.89
C CYS A 280 -1.07 -0.51 -10.85
N PHE A 281 -1.32 0.11 -12.00
CA PHE A 281 -0.25 0.49 -12.92
C PHE A 281 0.69 1.55 -12.34
N ALA A 282 0.13 2.58 -11.72
CA ALA A 282 0.93 3.65 -11.12
C ALA A 282 1.83 3.12 -9.99
N VAL A 283 1.31 2.22 -9.15
CA VAL A 283 2.08 1.62 -8.06
C VAL A 283 3.19 0.73 -8.58
N ILE A 284 2.90 -0.18 -9.51
CA ILE A 284 3.92 -1.04 -10.15
C ILE A 284 5.04 -0.19 -10.76
N LEU A 285 4.68 0.86 -11.52
CA LEU A 285 5.66 1.71 -12.17
C LEU A 285 6.58 2.38 -11.16
N ILE A 286 6.01 3.04 -10.14
CA ILE A 286 6.80 3.79 -9.17
C ILE A 286 7.64 2.83 -8.29
N GLN A 287 7.09 1.68 -7.90
CA GLN A 287 7.83 0.65 -7.18
C GLN A 287 9.04 0.17 -7.98
N LEU A 288 8.87 -0.24 -9.23
CA LEU A 288 9.97 -0.65 -10.11
C LEU A 288 11.06 0.42 -10.22
N LEU A 289 10.66 1.70 -10.36
CA LEU A 289 11.60 2.82 -10.44
C LEU A 289 12.36 3.03 -9.12
N VAL A 290 11.68 3.00 -7.98
CA VAL A 290 12.31 3.17 -6.66
C VAL A 290 13.22 1.99 -6.31
N TYR A 291 12.79 0.75 -6.61
CA TYR A 291 13.58 -0.46 -6.39
C TYR A 291 14.85 -0.45 -7.23
N ALA A 292 14.72 -0.11 -8.52
CA ALA A 292 15.84 0.05 -9.43
C ALA A 292 16.81 1.13 -8.92
N ALA A 293 16.29 2.31 -8.54
CA ALA A 293 17.14 3.36 -7.99
C ALA A 293 17.90 2.86 -6.75
N GLY A 294 17.21 2.27 -5.78
CA GLY A 294 17.83 1.73 -4.57
C GLY A 294 18.97 0.77 -4.86
N GLY A 295 18.74 -0.25 -5.71
CA GLY A 295 19.78 -1.24 -6.01
C GLY A 295 20.95 -0.69 -6.85
N PHE A 296 20.67 0.08 -7.91
CA PHE A 296 21.72 0.56 -8.83
C PHE A 296 22.61 1.66 -8.26
N ILE A 297 22.20 2.35 -7.18
CA ILE A 297 23.07 3.33 -6.50
C ILE A 297 24.37 2.69 -5.98
N ASN A 298 24.40 1.36 -5.79
CA ASN A 298 25.64 0.62 -5.47
C ASN A 298 26.77 0.84 -6.51
N LEU A 299 26.44 1.12 -7.78
CA LEU A 299 27.43 1.45 -8.82
C LEU A 299 28.19 2.76 -8.54
N ALA A 300 27.56 3.70 -7.83
CA ALA A 300 28.17 4.97 -7.47
C ALA A 300 28.77 4.94 -6.06
N LYS A 301 28.07 4.31 -5.12
CA LYS A 301 28.49 4.24 -3.72
C LYS A 301 27.89 3.01 -3.03
N PRO A 302 28.67 1.98 -2.69
CA PRO A 302 28.16 0.71 -2.12
C PRO A 302 28.09 0.66 -0.57
N ASP A 303 28.60 1.68 0.12
CA ASP A 303 28.81 1.73 1.56
C ASP A 303 27.95 2.80 2.30
N ILE A 304 26.78 3.14 1.77
CA ILE A 304 25.85 4.09 2.42
C ILE A 304 25.24 3.44 3.66
N THR A 305 25.46 4.07 4.81
CA THR A 305 24.90 3.65 6.10
C THR A 305 24.30 4.85 6.84
N PRO A 306 23.04 4.78 7.31
CA PRO A 306 22.09 3.68 7.15
C PRO A 306 21.53 3.59 5.71
N SER A 307 21.20 2.38 5.25
CA SER A 307 20.80 2.12 3.85
C SER A 307 19.49 2.82 3.48
N GLU A 308 18.62 3.12 4.45
CA GLU A 308 17.39 3.89 4.27
C GLU A 308 17.62 5.31 3.73
N THR A 309 18.86 5.82 3.78
CA THR A 309 19.22 7.15 3.26
C THR A 309 19.72 7.12 1.81
N VAL A 310 19.71 5.95 1.15
CA VAL A 310 20.24 5.77 -0.21
C VAL A 310 19.64 6.74 -1.24
N ILE A 311 18.32 6.91 -1.24
CA ILE A 311 17.63 7.83 -2.17
C ILE A 311 17.95 9.29 -1.85
N LEU A 312 18.13 9.65 -0.57
CA LEU A 312 18.51 11.00 -0.17
C LEU A 312 19.91 11.33 -0.66
N TRP A 313 20.84 10.39 -0.46
CA TRP A 313 22.22 10.55 -0.93
C TRP A 313 22.26 10.70 -2.44
N ALA A 314 21.57 9.86 -3.20
CA ALA A 314 21.53 9.98 -4.66
C ALA A 314 20.85 11.27 -5.14
N ALA A 315 19.77 11.72 -4.49
CA ALA A 315 19.12 12.99 -4.80
C ALA A 315 20.02 14.21 -4.55
N LYS A 316 20.99 14.11 -3.63
CA LYS A 316 21.96 15.18 -3.33
C LYS A 316 23.21 15.13 -4.21
N ASN A 317 23.60 13.95 -4.70
CA ASN A 317 24.93 13.74 -5.28
C ASN A 317 24.92 13.28 -6.75
N LEU A 318 23.85 12.65 -7.22
CA LEU A 318 23.79 12.00 -8.53
C LEU A 318 22.82 12.65 -9.51
N VAL A 319 22.14 13.74 -9.17
CA VAL A 319 21.18 14.39 -10.09
C VAL A 319 21.28 15.91 -9.99
N PRO A 320 20.80 16.65 -11.00
CA PRO A 320 20.69 18.10 -10.91
C PRO A 320 19.96 18.53 -9.63
N GLU A 321 20.48 19.55 -8.96
CA GLU A 321 20.05 19.98 -7.62
C GLU A 321 18.53 20.21 -7.54
N LEU A 322 17.93 20.86 -8.55
CA LEU A 322 16.49 21.10 -8.60
C LEU A 322 15.67 19.81 -8.68
N LEU A 323 16.13 18.83 -9.46
CA LEU A 323 15.44 17.54 -9.58
C LEU A 323 15.51 16.76 -8.26
N GLY A 324 16.69 16.74 -7.63
CA GLY A 324 16.86 16.17 -6.30
C GLY A 324 15.96 16.83 -5.26
N ALA A 325 15.90 18.16 -5.25
CA ALA A 325 15.06 18.93 -4.34
C ALA A 325 13.56 18.65 -4.56
N LEU A 326 13.11 18.55 -5.82
CA LEU A 326 11.72 18.22 -6.17
C LEU A 326 11.34 16.79 -5.75
N LEU A 327 12.24 15.82 -5.95
CA LEU A 327 12.01 14.43 -5.50
C LEU A 327 11.84 14.39 -3.98
N LEU A 328 12.78 14.96 -3.23
CA LEU A 328 12.75 14.93 -1.77
C LEU A 328 11.56 15.70 -1.19
N ALA A 329 11.19 16.83 -1.80
CA ALA A 329 9.97 17.53 -1.46
C ALA A 329 8.72 16.69 -1.74
N GLY A 330 8.71 15.90 -2.83
CA GLY A 330 7.68 14.93 -3.17
C GLY A 330 7.58 13.77 -2.17
N ILE A 331 8.70 13.27 -1.66
CA ILE A 331 8.74 12.20 -0.65
C ILE A 331 8.19 12.72 0.69
N ILE A 332 8.62 13.90 1.14
CA ILE A 332 8.07 14.53 2.36
C ILE A 332 6.57 14.79 2.20
N ALA A 333 6.16 15.29 1.03
CA ALA A 333 4.76 15.45 0.68
C ALA A 333 3.97 14.13 0.85
N ALA A 334 4.46 13.05 0.25
CA ALA A 334 3.85 11.73 0.32
C ALA A 334 3.78 11.20 1.77
N ALA A 335 4.81 11.44 2.58
CA ALA A 335 4.81 11.10 4.00
C ALA A 335 3.73 11.86 4.78
N LEU A 336 3.61 13.17 4.60
CA LEU A 336 2.60 14.00 5.26
C LEU A 336 1.17 13.63 4.82
N SER A 337 0.97 13.31 3.54
CA SER A 337 -0.31 12.83 3.01
C SER A 337 -0.70 11.47 3.63
N SER A 338 0.23 10.51 3.66
CA SER A 338 0.02 9.21 4.31
C SER A 338 -0.33 9.36 5.80
N ALA A 339 0.45 10.18 6.53
CA ALA A 339 0.20 10.46 7.95
C ALA A 339 -1.17 11.10 8.17
N SER A 340 -1.56 12.07 7.34
CA SER A 340 -2.87 12.71 7.43
C SER A 340 -4.04 11.74 7.25
N THR A 341 -3.85 10.74 6.40
CA THR A 341 -4.84 9.72 6.11
C THR A 341 -4.98 8.73 7.25
N PHE A 342 -3.87 8.22 7.77
CA PHE A 342 -3.89 7.31 8.93
C PHE A 342 -4.46 7.99 10.17
N LEU A 343 -4.08 9.25 10.42
CA LEU A 343 -4.62 10.05 11.52
C LEU A 343 -6.14 10.19 11.40
N SER A 344 -6.65 10.46 10.20
CA SER A 344 -8.09 10.54 9.94
C SER A 344 -8.79 9.24 10.31
N LEU A 345 -8.31 8.11 9.78
CA LEU A 345 -8.94 6.80 9.97
C LEU A 345 -8.91 6.33 11.43
N VAL A 346 -7.80 6.54 12.14
CA VAL A 346 -7.72 6.21 13.56
C VAL A 346 -8.66 7.12 14.35
N GLY A 347 -8.66 8.42 14.09
CA GLY A 347 -9.59 9.36 14.73
C GLY A 347 -11.06 9.03 14.46
N PHE A 348 -11.38 8.53 13.26
CA PHE A 348 -12.71 8.04 12.88
C PHE A 348 -13.09 6.80 13.70
N SER A 349 -12.18 5.86 13.92
CA SER A 349 -12.46 4.70 14.73
C SER A 349 -12.58 5.03 16.23
N VAL A 350 -11.77 5.96 16.73
CA VAL A 350 -11.88 6.48 18.10
C VAL A 350 -13.20 7.21 18.33
N SER A 351 -13.70 7.96 17.35
CA SER A 351 -14.94 8.73 17.51
C SER A 351 -16.21 7.93 17.22
N ASN A 352 -16.22 7.16 16.13
CA ASN A 352 -17.41 6.53 15.57
C ASN A 352 -17.50 5.02 15.83
N ASP A 353 -16.40 4.28 15.68
CA ASP A 353 -16.47 2.81 15.61
C ASP A 353 -16.41 2.14 16.99
N VAL A 354 -15.58 2.66 17.91
CA VAL A 354 -15.38 2.08 19.24
C VAL A 354 -16.45 2.53 20.27
N PRO A 355 -16.75 3.83 20.45
CA PRO A 355 -17.64 4.28 21.51
C PRO A 355 -19.10 3.89 21.28
N ARG A 356 -19.88 3.60 22.33
CA ARG A 356 -21.35 3.59 22.23
C ARG A 356 -21.84 5.04 22.34
N SER A 357 -22.02 5.72 21.21
CA SER A 357 -22.53 7.10 21.22
C SER A 357 -24.03 7.12 21.56
N SER A 358 -24.39 7.50 22.78
CA SER A 358 -25.77 7.78 23.20
C SER A 358 -26.28 9.17 22.78
N GLY A 359 -25.37 10.11 22.52
CA GLY A 359 -25.67 11.44 21.99
C GLY A 359 -24.87 11.68 20.72
N GLY A 360 -25.57 11.77 19.59
CA GLY A 360 -25.06 11.68 18.21
C GLY A 360 -23.67 12.28 17.94
N LEU A 361 -22.98 11.67 16.99
CA LEU A 361 -21.64 12.09 16.57
C LEU A 361 -21.68 13.54 16.05
N THR A 362 -20.78 14.39 16.53
CA THR A 362 -20.63 15.77 16.02
C THR A 362 -19.24 15.97 15.46
N LEU A 363 -19.10 16.90 14.52
CA LEU A 363 -17.81 17.21 13.89
C LEU A 363 -16.76 17.64 14.94
N GLY A 364 -17.17 18.38 15.98
CA GLY A 364 -16.28 18.79 17.07
C GLY A 364 -15.73 17.62 17.88
N LYS A 365 -16.58 16.65 18.25
CA LYS A 365 -16.14 15.44 18.97
C LYS A 365 -15.18 14.60 18.11
N THR A 366 -15.45 14.46 16.82
CA THR A 366 -14.56 13.77 15.89
C THR A 366 -13.21 14.46 15.76
N ARG A 367 -13.18 15.79 15.63
CA ARG A 367 -11.93 16.56 15.60
C ARG A 367 -11.12 16.44 16.89
N LEU A 368 -11.79 16.42 18.05
CA LEU A 368 -11.10 16.19 19.32
C LEU A 368 -10.46 14.80 19.39
N ALA A 369 -11.16 13.76 18.92
CA ALA A 369 -10.62 12.40 18.85
C ALA A 369 -9.40 12.30 17.92
N VAL A 370 -9.44 12.97 16.77
CA VAL A 370 -8.31 13.10 15.84
C VAL A 370 -7.12 13.78 16.53
N LEU A 371 -7.34 14.91 17.23
CA LEU A 371 -6.26 15.60 17.94
C LEU A 371 -5.65 14.73 19.04
N ALA A 372 -6.48 14.09 19.86
CA ALA A 372 -6.02 13.21 20.93
C ALA A 372 -5.21 12.04 20.38
N THR A 373 -5.65 11.43 19.28
CA THR A 373 -4.90 10.39 18.55
C THR A 373 -3.54 10.91 18.11
N GLY A 374 -3.50 12.09 17.50
CA GLY A 374 -2.26 12.72 17.06
C GLY A 374 -1.28 12.90 18.23
N VAL A 375 -1.74 13.40 19.37
CA VAL A 375 -0.89 13.60 20.56
C VAL A 375 -0.33 12.27 21.08
N VAL A 376 -1.16 11.22 21.16
CA VAL A 376 -0.72 9.89 21.59
C VAL A 376 0.37 9.35 20.67
N VAL A 377 0.20 9.49 19.36
CA VAL A 377 1.19 9.00 18.38
C VAL A 377 2.48 9.82 18.43
N LEU A 378 2.39 11.14 18.64
CA LEU A 378 3.58 11.99 18.84
C LEU A 378 4.38 11.51 20.06
N VAL A 379 3.71 11.30 21.21
CA VAL A 379 4.35 10.81 22.43
C VAL A 379 5.00 9.44 22.20
N ALA A 380 4.30 8.53 21.54
CA ALA A 380 4.85 7.21 21.21
C ALA A 380 6.06 7.29 20.27
N SER A 381 6.05 8.21 19.31
CA SER A 381 7.15 8.42 18.36
C SER A 381 8.45 8.89 19.02
N PHE A 382 8.38 9.53 20.20
CA PHE A 382 9.56 9.90 20.99
C PHE A 382 10.20 8.70 21.72
N VAL A 383 9.44 7.64 21.96
CA VAL A 383 9.85 6.51 22.82
C VAL A 383 10.26 5.29 21.99
N VAL A 384 9.57 5.04 20.88
CA VAL A 384 9.81 3.87 20.03
C VAL A 384 10.98 4.15 19.07
N PRO A 385 12.00 3.27 18.98
CA PRO A 385 13.09 3.46 18.03
C PRO A 385 12.60 3.34 16.57
N PRO A 386 13.13 4.15 15.63
CA PRO A 386 12.74 4.04 14.23
C PRO A 386 13.16 2.71 13.61
N ASN A 387 12.20 2.00 13.03
CA ASN A 387 12.45 0.84 12.17
C ASN A 387 11.35 0.79 11.09
N VAL A 388 11.53 1.62 10.06
CA VAL A 388 10.45 1.98 9.15
C VAL A 388 9.99 0.78 8.32
N PHE A 389 10.94 0.03 7.74
CA PHE A 389 10.63 -1.09 6.86
C PHE A 389 9.92 -2.23 7.61
N TRP A 390 10.54 -2.76 8.67
CA TRP A 390 10.04 -3.96 9.34
C TRP A 390 8.73 -3.74 10.09
N ILE A 391 8.56 -2.58 10.74
CA ILE A 391 7.31 -2.28 11.45
C ILE A 391 6.15 -2.13 10.46
N THR A 392 6.37 -1.47 9.33
CA THR A 392 5.34 -1.34 8.29
C THR A 392 4.94 -2.70 7.72
N LEU A 393 5.92 -3.54 7.37
CA LEU A 393 5.69 -4.89 6.86
C LEU A 393 4.86 -5.71 7.85
N PHE A 394 5.22 -5.67 9.13
CA PHE A 394 4.47 -6.31 10.21
C PHE A 394 3.02 -5.81 10.28
N ILE A 395 2.78 -4.50 10.33
CA ILE A 395 1.42 -3.94 10.42
C ILE A 395 0.56 -4.36 9.23
N GLY A 396 1.13 -4.39 8.03
CA GLY A 396 0.46 -4.92 6.83
C GLY A 396 -0.04 -6.35 7.07
N THR A 397 0.85 -7.25 7.47
CA THR A 397 0.49 -8.67 7.68
C THR A 397 -0.58 -8.88 8.76
N VAL A 398 -0.61 -8.02 9.79
CA VAL A 398 -1.67 -8.05 10.82
C VAL A 398 -3.04 -7.77 10.19
N PHE A 399 -3.16 -6.79 9.30
CA PHE A 399 -4.42 -6.54 8.57
C PHE A 399 -4.76 -7.67 7.60
N ALA A 400 -3.78 -8.24 6.91
CA ALA A 400 -4.01 -9.41 6.06
C ALA A 400 -4.66 -10.56 6.86
N SER A 401 -4.13 -10.82 8.05
CA SER A 401 -4.54 -11.91 8.94
C SER A 401 -5.90 -11.65 9.61
N ALA A 402 -6.07 -10.45 10.17
CA ALA A 402 -7.27 -10.10 10.92
C ALA A 402 -8.47 -9.81 10.01
N TRP A 403 -8.25 -9.16 8.86
CA TRP A 403 -9.33 -8.66 8.00
C TRP A 403 -9.48 -9.43 6.70
N GLY A 404 -8.44 -10.09 6.17
CA GLY A 404 -8.51 -10.79 4.88
C GLY A 404 -9.68 -11.78 4.79
N PRO A 405 -9.71 -12.81 5.66
CA PRO A 405 -10.79 -13.80 5.66
C PRO A 405 -12.17 -13.16 5.88
N VAL A 406 -12.29 -12.27 6.87
CA VAL A 406 -13.56 -11.65 7.25
C VAL A 406 -14.08 -10.72 6.15
N GLY A 407 -13.19 -9.93 5.53
CA GLY A 407 -13.47 -9.03 4.42
C GLY A 407 -14.08 -9.76 3.24
N PHE A 408 -13.39 -10.77 2.71
CA PHE A 408 -13.92 -11.54 1.58
C PHE A 408 -15.16 -12.36 1.96
N MET A 409 -15.16 -13.03 3.11
CA MET A 409 -16.31 -13.84 3.55
C MET A 409 -17.54 -12.98 3.83
N SER A 410 -17.37 -11.72 4.25
CA SER A 410 -18.50 -10.79 4.45
C SER A 410 -19.32 -10.63 3.16
N ILE A 411 -18.68 -10.61 2.00
CA ILE A 411 -19.37 -10.47 0.71
C ILE A 411 -19.88 -11.82 0.20
N TRP A 412 -19.03 -12.84 0.24
CA TRP A 412 -19.26 -14.06 -0.55
C TRP A 412 -19.85 -15.21 0.26
N SER A 413 -19.55 -15.31 1.56
CA SER A 413 -20.03 -16.43 2.38
C SER A 413 -21.50 -16.29 2.75
N LYS A 414 -22.25 -17.39 2.58
CA LYS A 414 -23.64 -17.55 3.05
C LYS A 414 -23.73 -18.02 4.52
N ARG A 415 -22.61 -18.42 5.10
CA ARG A 415 -22.56 -19.15 6.38
C ARG A 415 -21.85 -18.39 7.51
N ILE A 416 -21.08 -17.35 7.19
CA ILE A 416 -20.35 -16.58 8.20
C ILE A 416 -21.34 -15.81 9.09
N THR A 417 -21.26 -16.05 10.40
CA THR A 417 -22.08 -15.38 11.42
C THR A 417 -21.34 -14.20 12.05
N ALA A 418 -22.07 -13.34 12.77
CA ALA A 418 -21.48 -12.23 13.52
C ALA A 418 -20.41 -12.68 14.53
N ASP A 419 -20.64 -13.77 15.27
CA ASP A 419 -19.68 -14.30 16.24
C ASP A 419 -18.44 -14.87 15.55
N ALA A 420 -18.62 -15.53 14.40
CA ALA A 420 -17.51 -16.03 13.61
C ALA A 420 -16.64 -14.89 13.06
N ALA A 421 -17.25 -13.79 12.61
CA ALA A 421 -16.52 -12.61 12.20
C ALA A 421 -15.78 -11.95 13.37
N TYR A 422 -16.43 -11.80 14.52
CA TYR A 422 -15.81 -11.23 15.73
C TYR A 422 -14.59 -12.02 16.18
N TRP A 423 -14.74 -13.33 16.39
CA TRP A 423 -13.64 -14.19 16.81
C TRP A 423 -12.60 -14.42 15.71
N GLY A 424 -13.00 -14.38 14.43
CA GLY A 424 -12.08 -14.44 13.30
C GLY A 424 -11.12 -13.25 13.26
N ILE A 425 -11.61 -12.02 13.49
CA ILE A 425 -10.75 -10.83 13.58
C ILE A 425 -9.76 -10.99 14.74
N ILE A 426 -10.23 -11.40 15.92
CA ILE A 426 -9.39 -11.57 17.13
C ILE A 426 -8.33 -12.66 16.90
N ALA A 427 -8.74 -13.84 16.42
CA ALA A 427 -7.85 -14.95 16.17
C ALA A 427 -6.82 -14.62 15.09
N GLY A 428 -7.21 -13.90 14.03
CA GLY A 428 -6.28 -13.44 13.01
C GLY A 428 -5.27 -12.41 13.53
N PHE A 429 -5.73 -11.47 14.35
CA PHE A 429 -4.86 -10.48 14.98
C PHE A 429 -3.83 -11.14 15.90
N PHE A 430 -4.27 -11.91 16.90
CA PHE A 430 -3.35 -12.52 17.86
C PHE A 430 -2.53 -13.68 17.26
N GLY A 431 -3.09 -14.39 16.29
CA GLY A 431 -2.38 -15.44 15.54
C GLY A 431 -1.22 -14.92 14.69
N ASN A 432 -1.18 -13.61 14.41
CA ASN A 432 -0.04 -12.94 13.80
C ASN A 432 0.85 -12.26 14.87
N VAL A 433 0.26 -11.41 15.71
CA VAL A 433 1.01 -10.57 16.67
C VAL A 433 1.80 -11.41 17.66
N VAL A 434 1.23 -12.51 18.18
CA VAL A 434 1.92 -13.34 19.19
C VAL A 434 3.14 -14.05 18.58
N PRO A 435 3.03 -14.82 17.48
CA PRO A 435 4.22 -15.41 16.85
C PRO A 435 5.26 -14.36 16.42
N ALA A 436 4.83 -13.24 15.85
CA ALA A 436 5.75 -12.16 15.45
C ALA A 436 6.52 -11.58 16.65
N ALA A 437 5.85 -11.35 17.78
CA ALA A 437 6.50 -10.87 19.00
C ALA A 437 7.49 -11.91 19.55
N LEU A 438 7.13 -13.19 19.56
CA LEU A 438 8.02 -14.27 20.01
C LEU A 438 9.28 -14.38 19.13
N VAL A 439 9.15 -14.21 17.82
CA VAL A 439 10.28 -14.16 16.87
C VAL A 439 11.12 -12.90 17.12
N TYR A 440 10.49 -11.73 17.28
CA TYR A 440 11.18 -10.46 17.52
C TYR A 440 12.02 -10.48 18.81
N PHE A 441 11.52 -11.10 19.88
CA PHE A 441 12.26 -11.27 21.14
C PHE A 441 13.26 -12.44 21.13
N GLY A 442 13.37 -13.19 20.02
CA GLY A 442 14.29 -14.32 19.89
C GLY A 442 13.90 -15.54 20.73
N TRP A 443 12.65 -15.64 21.18
CA TRP A 443 12.17 -16.77 21.98
C TRP A 443 11.85 -17.99 21.11
N ILE A 444 11.50 -17.77 19.84
CA ILE A 444 11.30 -18.83 18.84
C ILE A 444 11.94 -18.42 17.52
N SER A 445 12.25 -19.42 16.69
CA SER A 445 12.54 -19.24 15.27
C SER A 445 11.49 -20.00 14.46
N LEU A 446 10.97 -19.35 13.41
CA LEU A 446 9.97 -19.94 12.52
C LEU A 446 10.55 -20.07 11.11
N PRO A 447 10.33 -21.21 10.43
CA PRO A 447 10.63 -21.31 9.00
C PRO A 447 9.83 -20.30 8.18
N SER A 448 10.36 -19.93 7.01
CA SER A 448 9.75 -18.99 6.05
C SER A 448 8.27 -19.29 5.74
N TYR A 449 7.90 -20.57 5.60
CA TYR A 449 6.53 -21.01 5.33
C TYR A 449 5.58 -20.95 6.54
N PHE A 450 6.09 -20.76 7.75
CA PHE A 450 5.32 -20.52 8.98
C PHE A 450 5.40 -19.05 9.42
N ASP A 451 5.56 -18.14 8.47
CA ASP A 451 5.50 -16.71 8.73
C ASP A 451 4.25 -16.35 9.57
N PRO A 452 4.36 -15.44 10.54
CA PRO A 452 3.23 -15.00 11.37
C PRO A 452 1.98 -14.57 10.59
N ALA A 453 2.14 -14.05 9.36
CA ALA A 453 1.01 -13.75 8.47
C ALA A 453 0.19 -15.01 8.13
N VAL A 454 0.87 -16.11 7.79
CA VAL A 454 0.23 -17.38 7.44
C VAL A 454 -0.47 -17.96 8.66
N LEU A 455 0.20 -17.95 9.82
CA LEU A 455 -0.37 -18.44 11.08
C LEU A 455 -1.63 -17.65 11.46
N GLY A 456 -1.60 -16.33 11.33
CA GLY A 456 -2.74 -15.46 11.59
C GLY A 456 -3.92 -15.73 10.65
N VAL A 457 -3.67 -15.83 9.34
CA VAL A 457 -4.74 -16.17 8.36
C VAL A 457 -5.35 -17.54 8.66
N ILE A 458 -4.53 -18.56 8.95
CA ILE A 458 -5.02 -19.90 9.31
C ILE A 458 -5.87 -19.84 10.58
N ALA A 459 -5.39 -19.17 11.63
CA ALA A 459 -6.12 -19.02 12.89
C ALA A 459 -7.49 -18.34 12.68
N SER A 460 -7.53 -17.30 11.85
CA SER A 460 -8.76 -16.60 11.48
C SER A 460 -9.73 -17.52 10.73
N VAL A 461 -9.29 -18.18 9.66
CA VAL A 461 -10.14 -19.08 8.84
C VAL A 461 -10.67 -20.25 9.66
N VAL A 462 -9.80 -20.92 10.43
CA VAL A 462 -10.20 -22.05 11.28
C VAL A 462 -11.25 -21.61 12.29
N THR A 463 -11.01 -20.47 12.96
CA THR A 463 -11.96 -19.91 13.92
C THR A 463 -13.31 -19.60 13.27
N ILE A 464 -13.30 -18.93 12.11
CA ILE A 464 -14.52 -18.60 11.37
C ILE A 464 -15.30 -19.88 11.02
N VAL A 465 -14.63 -20.91 10.49
CA VAL A 465 -15.28 -22.17 10.09
C VAL A 465 -15.87 -22.91 11.29
N LEU A 466 -15.14 -23.00 12.40
CA LEU A 466 -15.60 -23.70 13.61
C LEU A 466 -16.77 -22.99 14.28
N VAL A 467 -16.70 -21.66 14.42
CA VAL A 467 -17.75 -20.86 15.06
C VAL A 467 -19.00 -20.78 14.16
N SER A 468 -18.83 -20.62 12.84
CA SER A 468 -19.96 -20.58 11.90
C SER A 468 -20.74 -21.88 11.83
N ARG A 469 -20.12 -23.04 12.12
CA ARG A 469 -20.82 -24.34 12.17
C ARG A 469 -21.76 -24.47 13.37
N ARG A 470 -21.53 -23.67 14.42
CA ARG A 470 -22.32 -23.70 15.66
C ARG A 470 -23.37 -22.60 15.74
N GLY A 471 -23.28 -21.60 14.87
CA GLY A 471 -24.20 -20.46 14.83
C GLY A 471 -25.09 -20.49 13.60
N GLU A 472 -26.14 -19.66 13.63
CA GLU A 472 -27.04 -19.44 12.51
C GLU A 472 -26.89 -18.00 12.00
N VAL A 473 -27.02 -17.82 10.69
CA VAL A 473 -27.01 -16.48 10.07
C VAL A 473 -28.42 -15.91 10.18
N SER A 474 -28.55 -14.75 10.82
CA SER A 474 -29.86 -14.09 10.95
C SER A 474 -30.43 -13.64 9.60
N GLU A 475 -31.75 -13.53 9.51
CA GLU A 475 -32.42 -13.06 8.29
C GLU A 475 -31.95 -11.65 7.88
N VAL A 476 -31.68 -10.78 8.87
CA VAL A 476 -31.17 -9.42 8.64
C VAL A 476 -29.80 -9.45 7.96
N GLU A 477 -28.89 -10.30 8.45
CA GLU A 477 -27.56 -10.49 7.86
C GLU A 477 -27.65 -11.05 6.44
N ALA A 478 -28.49 -12.07 6.24
CA ALA A 478 -28.70 -12.71 4.95
C ALA A 478 -29.26 -11.72 3.93
N ALA A 479 -30.29 -10.95 4.31
CA ALA A 479 -30.92 -9.93 3.48
C ALA A 479 -29.95 -8.79 3.16
N TYR A 480 -29.16 -8.32 4.13
CA TYR A 480 -28.14 -7.29 3.88
C TYR A 480 -27.15 -7.76 2.82
N ARG A 481 -26.62 -8.99 2.97
CA ARG A 481 -25.70 -9.58 1.99
C ARG A 481 -26.34 -9.70 0.61
N GLN A 482 -27.58 -10.16 0.52
CA GLN A 482 -28.29 -10.27 -0.78
C GLN A 482 -28.39 -8.92 -1.48
N ARG A 483 -28.78 -7.86 -0.76
CA ARG A 483 -28.83 -6.48 -1.30
C ARG A 483 -27.48 -5.99 -1.81
N LEU A 484 -26.36 -6.37 -1.16
CA LEU A 484 -25.02 -6.01 -1.66
C LEU A 484 -24.75 -6.56 -3.07
N HIS A 485 -25.32 -7.71 -3.43
CA HIS A 485 -25.11 -8.33 -4.74
C HIS A 485 -26.02 -7.74 -5.84
N GLU A 486 -26.98 -6.89 -5.48
CA GLU A 486 -27.82 -6.18 -6.44
C GLU A 486 -27.07 -4.96 -6.99
N THR A 487 -26.72 -5.00 -8.28
CA THR A 487 -26.08 -3.85 -8.95
C THR A 487 -27.10 -2.71 -9.11
N PRO A 488 -26.79 -1.47 -8.66
CA PRO A 488 -27.64 -0.31 -8.87
C PRO A 488 -27.95 -0.06 -10.34
N ALA A 489 -29.18 0.36 -10.67
CA ALA A 489 -29.58 0.63 -12.04
C ALA A 489 -28.76 1.76 -12.70
N GLU A 490 -28.39 2.79 -11.91
CA GLU A 490 -27.54 3.92 -12.35
C GLU A 490 -26.11 3.53 -12.78
N ASP A 491 -25.67 2.35 -12.37
CA ASP A 491 -24.37 1.76 -12.72
C ASP A 491 -24.49 0.77 -13.89
N ARG A 492 -25.69 0.53 -14.44
CA ARG A 492 -25.90 -0.28 -15.67
C ARG A 492 -25.97 0.61 -16.91
N ASP A 493 -24.90 1.36 -17.14
CA ASP A 493 -24.81 2.33 -18.24
C ASP A 493 -23.83 1.85 -19.33
N ALA A 494 -24.30 1.84 -20.58
CA ALA A 494 -23.52 1.33 -21.71
C ALA A 494 -22.25 2.16 -22.00
N ALA A 495 -22.31 3.49 -21.83
CA ALA A 495 -21.17 4.36 -22.08
C ALA A 495 -20.11 4.20 -20.98
N LYS A 496 -20.53 4.21 -19.70
CA LYS A 496 -19.64 3.96 -18.56
C LYS A 496 -19.02 2.56 -18.64
N LEU A 497 -19.78 1.56 -19.06
CA LEU A 497 -19.29 0.19 -19.28
C LEU A 497 -18.16 0.19 -20.32
N ARG A 498 -18.37 0.78 -21.50
CA ARG A 498 -17.34 0.85 -22.55
C ARG A 498 -16.05 1.50 -22.04
N THR A 499 -16.14 2.61 -21.31
CA THR A 499 -14.95 3.25 -20.72
C THR A 499 -14.29 2.38 -19.65
N THR A 500 -15.07 1.62 -18.87
CA THR A 500 -14.55 0.77 -17.79
C THR A 500 -13.81 -0.44 -18.32
N LEU A 501 -14.24 -0.98 -19.46
CA LEU A 501 -13.61 -2.13 -20.11
C LEU A 501 -12.21 -1.81 -20.67
N ILE A 502 -11.84 -0.55 -20.85
CA ILE A 502 -10.48 -0.17 -21.28
C ILE A 502 -9.44 -0.60 -20.24
N ALA A 503 -9.71 -0.36 -18.95
CA ALA A 503 -8.76 -0.64 -17.88
C ALA A 503 -8.33 -2.13 -17.79
N PRO A 504 -9.23 -3.12 -17.77
CA PRO A 504 -8.83 -4.52 -17.75
C PRO A 504 -8.19 -5.00 -19.06
N VAL A 505 -8.53 -4.40 -20.21
CA VAL A 505 -7.81 -4.67 -21.48
C VAL A 505 -6.36 -4.19 -21.40
N LEU A 506 -6.11 -3.01 -20.84
CA LEU A 506 -4.75 -2.53 -20.59
C LEU A 506 -3.98 -3.49 -19.66
N LEU A 507 -4.66 -4.17 -18.73
CA LEU A 507 -4.03 -5.14 -17.83
C LEU A 507 -3.56 -6.39 -18.57
N VAL A 508 -4.35 -6.86 -19.54
CA VAL A 508 -3.93 -7.94 -20.45
C VAL A 508 -2.74 -7.50 -21.30
N LEU A 509 -2.78 -6.29 -21.87
CA LEU A 509 -1.67 -5.74 -22.65
C LEU A 509 -0.39 -5.62 -21.83
N TYR A 510 -0.48 -5.14 -20.59
CA TYR A 510 0.64 -5.10 -19.66
C TYR A 510 1.23 -6.49 -19.41
N GLY A 511 0.39 -7.49 -19.13
CA GLY A 511 0.84 -8.88 -18.96
C GLY A 511 1.52 -9.45 -20.20
N LEU A 512 1.13 -9.03 -21.41
CA LEU A 512 1.78 -9.44 -22.66
C LEU A 512 3.11 -8.72 -22.90
N LEU A 513 3.21 -7.44 -22.56
CA LEU A 513 4.38 -6.61 -22.87
C LEU A 513 5.51 -6.75 -21.86
N MET A 514 5.20 -6.88 -20.58
CA MET A 514 6.22 -6.88 -19.52
C MET A 514 7.24 -8.01 -19.59
N PRO A 515 6.90 -9.25 -19.99
CA PRO A 515 7.92 -10.27 -20.16
C PRO A 515 9.01 -9.85 -21.14
N PHE A 516 8.66 -9.19 -22.25
CA PHE A 516 9.67 -8.66 -23.17
C PHE A 516 10.52 -7.57 -22.52
N VAL A 517 9.89 -6.66 -21.76
CA VAL A 517 10.62 -5.59 -21.06
C VAL A 517 11.61 -6.18 -20.04
N LEU A 518 11.21 -7.19 -19.26
CA LEU A 518 12.07 -7.83 -18.27
C LEU A 518 13.16 -8.70 -18.94
N LEU A 519 12.81 -9.47 -19.96
CA LEU A 519 13.76 -10.32 -20.67
C LEU A 519 14.90 -9.50 -21.30
N TYR A 520 14.58 -8.41 -21.99
CA TYR A 520 15.59 -7.60 -22.69
C TYR A 520 16.19 -6.48 -21.82
N GLY A 521 15.42 -5.94 -20.88
CA GLY A 521 15.85 -4.85 -20.00
C GLY A 521 16.59 -5.31 -18.74
N TYR A 522 16.38 -6.57 -18.30
CA TYR A 522 16.97 -7.09 -17.06
C TYR A 522 17.66 -8.44 -17.24
N VAL A 523 16.96 -9.48 -17.73
CA VAL A 523 17.49 -10.85 -17.78
C VAL A 523 18.69 -10.98 -18.73
N LEU A 524 18.58 -10.47 -19.96
CA LEU A 524 19.67 -10.55 -20.94
C LEU A 524 20.94 -9.84 -20.44
N PRO A 525 20.87 -8.58 -19.96
CA PRO A 525 22.03 -7.93 -19.34
C PRO A 525 22.56 -8.65 -18.10
N TYR A 526 21.69 -9.18 -17.24
CA TYR A 526 22.08 -9.97 -16.07
C TYR A 526 22.89 -11.20 -16.49
N GLN A 527 22.36 -12.02 -17.40
CA GLN A 527 23.05 -13.24 -17.88
C GLN A 527 24.36 -12.90 -18.59
N ARG A 528 24.42 -11.75 -19.30
CA ARG A 528 25.68 -11.28 -19.88
C ARG A 528 26.71 -10.98 -18.79
N GLY A 529 26.32 -10.25 -17.75
CA GLY A 529 27.19 -9.92 -16.62
C GLY A 529 27.60 -11.14 -15.79
N ALA A 530 26.71 -12.12 -15.65
CA ALA A 530 26.96 -13.38 -14.93
C ALA A 530 27.74 -14.42 -15.75
N GLY A 531 27.84 -14.25 -17.08
CA GLY A 531 28.45 -15.23 -17.98
C GLY A 531 27.57 -16.47 -18.23
N GLU A 532 26.25 -16.31 -18.14
CA GLU A 532 25.23 -17.38 -18.20
C GLU A 532 24.43 -17.37 -19.51
N LEU A 533 24.91 -16.68 -20.55
CA LEU A 533 24.23 -16.66 -21.85
C LEU A 533 24.23 -18.05 -22.51
N ALA A 534 23.22 -18.30 -23.34
CA ALA A 534 23.17 -19.49 -24.18
C ALA A 534 24.33 -19.51 -25.19
N ALA A 535 24.63 -20.68 -25.74
CA ALA A 535 25.77 -20.89 -26.65
C ALA A 535 25.70 -20.02 -27.93
N ASP A 536 24.52 -19.56 -28.33
CA ASP A 536 24.29 -18.66 -29.46
C ASP A 536 24.39 -17.16 -29.10
N GLY A 537 24.71 -16.83 -27.84
CA GLY A 537 24.74 -15.48 -27.30
C GLY A 537 23.36 -14.91 -26.95
N GLY A 538 22.31 -15.72 -27.05
CA GLY A 538 20.95 -15.39 -26.64
C GLY A 538 20.68 -15.61 -25.15
N ILE A 539 19.44 -15.33 -24.74
CA ILE A 539 18.96 -15.58 -23.36
C ILE A 539 18.92 -17.09 -23.12
N ASP A 540 19.52 -17.54 -22.03
CA ASP A 540 19.31 -18.89 -21.52
C ASP A 540 17.98 -18.96 -20.77
N PHE A 541 17.00 -19.63 -21.38
CA PHE A 541 15.67 -19.83 -20.79
C PHE A 541 15.63 -20.90 -19.70
N ALA A 542 16.73 -21.62 -19.45
CA ALA A 542 16.84 -22.55 -18.32
C ALA A 542 17.09 -21.80 -16.99
N GLY A 543 17.58 -20.57 -17.04
CA GLY A 543 17.80 -19.72 -15.86
C GLY A 543 16.50 -19.30 -15.18
N ALA A 544 16.53 -19.16 -13.85
CA ALA A 544 15.36 -18.81 -13.06
C ALA A 544 14.88 -17.37 -13.33
N GLU A 545 15.78 -16.43 -13.62
CA GLU A 545 15.49 -15.06 -14.00
C GLU A 545 14.57 -15.00 -15.23
N ALA A 546 14.85 -15.84 -16.24
CA ALA A 546 14.04 -15.93 -17.45
C ALA A 546 12.63 -16.44 -17.13
N LEU A 547 12.49 -17.40 -16.22
CA LEU A 547 11.17 -17.87 -15.76
C LEU A 547 10.39 -16.78 -15.02
N PHE A 548 11.05 -16.05 -14.13
CA PHE A 548 10.41 -14.96 -13.37
C PHE A 548 9.99 -13.78 -14.25
N ALA A 549 10.69 -13.51 -15.36
CA ALA A 549 10.28 -12.51 -16.34
C ALA A 549 8.87 -12.77 -16.93
N PHE A 550 8.39 -14.02 -16.93
CA PHE A 550 7.01 -14.36 -17.35
C PHE A 550 5.97 -14.21 -16.23
N GLY A 551 6.37 -13.92 -14.99
CA GLY A 551 5.48 -13.70 -13.84
C GLY A 551 4.35 -12.70 -14.12
N PRO A 552 4.63 -11.51 -14.71
CA PRO A 552 3.59 -10.56 -15.10
C PRO A 552 2.53 -11.13 -16.07
N ALA A 553 2.92 -11.97 -17.02
CA ALA A 553 1.98 -12.62 -17.94
C ALA A 553 1.05 -13.58 -17.19
N ILE A 554 1.63 -14.41 -16.32
CA ILE A 554 0.91 -15.42 -15.52
C ILE A 554 -0.11 -14.73 -14.59
N LEU A 555 0.23 -13.56 -14.04
CA LEU A 555 -0.62 -12.84 -13.10
C LEU A 555 -1.66 -11.95 -13.79
N PHE A 556 -1.23 -11.07 -14.70
CA PHE A 556 -2.06 -9.97 -15.19
C PHE A 556 -2.93 -10.32 -16.40
N ILE A 557 -2.55 -11.31 -17.22
CA ILE A 557 -3.41 -11.77 -18.33
C ILE A 557 -4.70 -12.40 -17.77
N PRO A 558 -4.66 -13.41 -16.87
CA PRO A 558 -5.88 -13.99 -16.32
C PRO A 558 -6.68 -12.96 -15.52
N LEU A 559 -6.00 -12.11 -14.74
CA LEU A 559 -6.65 -11.05 -13.96
C LEU A 559 -7.39 -10.05 -14.86
N GLY A 560 -6.81 -9.65 -15.99
CA GLY A 560 -7.44 -8.77 -16.97
C GLY A 560 -8.65 -9.41 -17.66
N LEU A 561 -8.55 -10.69 -18.02
CA LEU A 561 -9.67 -11.45 -18.60
C LEU A 561 -10.83 -11.62 -17.62
N VAL A 562 -10.54 -12.03 -16.37
CA VAL A 562 -11.54 -12.14 -15.31
C VAL A 562 -12.17 -10.78 -15.02
N SER A 563 -11.37 -9.72 -14.92
CA SER A 563 -11.86 -8.35 -14.71
C SER A 563 -12.81 -7.92 -15.82
N THR A 564 -12.45 -8.18 -17.09
CA THR A 564 -13.27 -7.91 -18.27
C THR A 564 -14.61 -8.63 -18.17
N TRP A 565 -14.59 -9.92 -17.87
CA TRP A 565 -15.81 -10.73 -17.71
C TRP A 565 -16.69 -10.25 -16.55
N VAL A 566 -16.11 -9.97 -15.38
CA VAL A 566 -16.83 -9.47 -14.20
C VAL A 566 -17.49 -8.12 -14.50
N VAL A 567 -16.75 -7.17 -15.07
CA VAL A 567 -17.25 -5.83 -15.41
C VAL A 567 -18.39 -5.94 -16.43
N TRP A 568 -18.21 -6.70 -17.50
CA TRP A 568 -19.26 -6.91 -18.49
C TRP A 568 -20.51 -7.53 -17.89
N ARG A 569 -20.35 -8.59 -17.09
CA ARG A 569 -21.50 -9.28 -16.47
C ARG A 569 -22.25 -8.40 -15.47
N ARG A 570 -21.55 -7.58 -14.68
CA ARG A 570 -22.17 -6.73 -13.63
C ARG A 570 -22.89 -5.51 -14.17
N TYR A 571 -22.34 -4.86 -15.20
CA TYR A 571 -22.77 -3.53 -15.63
C TYR A 571 -23.40 -3.48 -17.02
N ARG A 572 -23.52 -4.61 -17.73
CA ARG A 572 -24.29 -4.63 -18.98
C ARG A 572 -25.73 -4.15 -18.72
N PRO A 573 -26.29 -3.32 -19.61
CA PRO A 573 -27.71 -2.99 -19.59
C PRO A 573 -28.55 -4.27 -19.56
N LEU A 574 -29.67 -4.23 -18.84
CA LEU A 574 -30.67 -5.27 -18.98
C LEU A 574 -31.31 -5.09 -20.35
N SER A 575 -31.42 -6.16 -21.13
CA SER A 575 -32.29 -6.16 -22.30
C SER A 575 -33.72 -6.05 -21.81
N ASP A 576 -34.44 -5.03 -22.28
CA ASP A 576 -35.89 -4.88 -22.03
C ASP A 576 -36.70 -6.07 -22.55
#